data_AF-A0A5E4U115-F1
#
_entry.id   AF-A0A5E4U115-F1
#
_cell.length_a   1.000
_cell.length_b   1.000
_cell.length_c   1.000
_cell.angle_alpha   90.00
_cell.angle_beta   90.00
_cell.angle_gamma   90.00
#
_symmetry.space_group_name_H-M   'P 1'
#
loop_
_entity.id
_entity.type
_entity.pdbx_description
1 polymer ?
#
loop_
_entity_poly.entity_id
_entity_poly.type
_entity_poly.pdbx_seq_one_letter_code
_entity_poly.pdbx_strand_id
1 'polypeptide(L)'
;MSQRVGHDAPVPHVECGTGARVSGAVLRDMPIRIVIAMNRKFSIGRAAAALLAGGVLLTGCATPNKPLYAWESYQPQVYEYFKGESKEAQIIVLERDLEKMKAGNNAAPPGYHAHLGLLYASVGKPDKMVEEFQTEKQLFPESAGYIDFLLKNKTPEAKQ
;
A
#
# COMPACT_ATOMS: atom_id res chain seq x y z
N MET A 1 48.23 -2.73 -2.03
CA MET A 1 47.21 -2.38 -1.02
C MET A 1 46.05 -1.72 -1.74
N SER A 2 45.10 -2.50 -2.25
CA SER A 2 43.92 -2.00 -2.96
C SER A 2 42.77 -2.94 -2.61
N GLN A 3 41.88 -2.47 -1.74
CA GLN A 3 40.71 -3.23 -1.30
C GLN A 3 39.57 -3.00 -2.30
N ARG A 4 38.98 -4.12 -2.74
CA ARG A 4 37.67 -4.19 -3.39
C ARG A 4 36.59 -3.72 -2.42
N VAL A 5 35.67 -2.90 -2.91
CA VAL A 5 34.32 -2.74 -2.36
C VAL A 5 33.42 -2.92 -3.60
N GLY A 6 32.72 -4.04 -3.81
CA GLY A 6 31.81 -4.67 -2.87
C GLY A 6 30.38 -4.11 -3.07
N HIS A 7 29.91 -4.04 -4.32
CA HIS A 7 28.50 -3.80 -4.65
C HIS A 7 27.77 -5.13 -4.61
N ASP A 8 27.15 -5.46 -3.49
CA ASP A 8 26.12 -6.51 -3.39
C ASP A 8 25.39 -6.33 -2.06
N ALA A 9 24.28 -5.60 -2.10
CA ALA A 9 23.33 -5.52 -0.99
C ALA A 9 22.08 -6.33 -1.41
N PRO A 10 21.74 -7.42 -0.72
CA PRO A 10 20.59 -8.24 -1.06
C PRO A 10 19.27 -7.55 -0.69
N VAL A 11 18.40 -7.41 -1.68
CA VAL A 11 16.97 -7.06 -1.52
C VAL A 11 16.22 -8.19 -0.82
N PRO A 12 15.41 -7.92 0.23
CA PRO A 12 14.52 -8.93 0.78
C PRO A 12 13.30 -9.10 -0.14
N HIS A 13 13.29 -10.22 -0.87
CA HIS A 13 12.10 -10.76 -1.50
C HIS A 13 11.13 -11.26 -0.42
N VAL A 14 9.94 -10.67 -0.35
CA VAL A 14 8.82 -11.20 0.43
C VAL A 14 7.99 -12.07 -0.51
N GLU A 15 8.29 -13.36 -0.54
CA GLU A 15 7.38 -14.37 -1.11
C GLU A 15 6.29 -14.71 -0.10
N CYS A 16 5.05 -14.29 -0.40
CA CYS A 16 3.86 -14.81 0.25
C CYS A 16 3.43 -16.09 -0.48
N GLY A 17 4.16 -17.19 -0.22
CA GLY A 17 3.93 -18.51 -0.82
C GLY A 17 3.36 -19.48 0.21
N THR A 18 2.03 -19.57 0.28
CA THR A 18 1.31 -20.62 0.99
C THR A 18 1.42 -21.92 0.19
N GLY A 19 2.06 -22.95 0.75
CA GLY A 19 2.31 -24.19 0.03
C GLY A 19 2.84 -25.34 0.87
N ALA A 20 2.27 -25.59 2.05
CA ALA A 20 2.52 -26.82 2.78
C ALA A 20 1.82 -28.01 2.07
N ARG A 21 2.47 -28.59 1.06
CA ARG A 21 2.17 -29.97 0.64
C ARG A 21 2.89 -30.93 1.59
N VAL A 22 2.16 -31.54 2.51
CA VAL A 22 2.61 -32.75 3.20
C VAL A 22 1.95 -33.92 2.49
N SER A 23 2.74 -34.61 1.67
CA SER A 23 2.35 -35.84 0.96
C SER A 23 2.95 -37.04 1.70
N GLY A 24 2.16 -38.10 1.88
CA GLY A 24 2.60 -39.42 2.36
C GLY A 24 2.64 -39.54 3.89
N ALA A 25 1.61 -40.06 4.58
CA ALA A 25 1.23 -41.47 4.62
C ALA A 25 2.44 -42.42 4.71
N VAL A 26 2.96 -42.63 5.93
CA VAL A 26 3.41 -43.93 6.48
C VAL A 26 3.63 -43.72 7.99
N LEU A 27 2.60 -43.94 8.80
CA LEU A 27 2.80 -44.46 10.16
C LEU A 27 2.26 -45.88 10.16
N ARG A 28 3.21 -46.81 10.05
CA ARG A 28 3.05 -48.22 10.36
C ARG A 28 2.84 -48.38 11.86
N ASP A 29 1.92 -49.27 12.20
CA ASP A 29 1.89 -50.08 13.43
C ASP A 29 2.09 -49.39 14.79
N MET A 30 0.99 -49.22 15.53
CA MET A 30 0.98 -49.53 16.96
C MET A 30 -0.45 -49.83 17.44
N PRO A 31 -0.74 -51.05 17.93
CA PRO A 31 -2.06 -51.43 18.43
C PRO A 31 -2.16 -51.12 19.92
N ILE A 32 -2.97 -50.14 20.32
CA ILE A 32 -3.48 -50.08 21.69
C ILE A 32 -5.01 -50.06 21.64
N ARG A 33 -5.56 -51.25 21.88
CA ARG A 33 -6.95 -51.49 22.21
C ARG A 33 -7.25 -50.81 23.56
N ILE A 34 -7.61 -49.52 23.54
CA ILE A 34 -8.26 -48.92 24.70
C ILE A 34 -9.72 -49.36 24.63
N VAL A 35 -9.98 -50.49 25.27
CA VAL A 35 -11.32 -50.89 25.69
C VAL A 35 -11.79 -49.82 26.67
N ILE A 36 -12.53 -48.83 26.18
CA ILE A 36 -13.25 -47.88 27.03
C ILE A 36 -14.35 -48.69 27.71
N ALA A 37 -14.06 -49.15 28.92
CA ALA A 37 -15.05 -49.66 29.85
C ALA A 37 -16.08 -48.55 30.08
N MET A 38 -17.28 -48.81 29.59
CA MET A 38 -18.46 -48.01 29.82
C MET A 38 -18.79 -48.06 31.32
N ASN A 39 -18.64 -46.96 32.05
CA ASN A 39 -19.37 -46.77 33.30
C ASN A 39 -19.98 -45.38 33.40
N ARG A 40 -21.20 -45.42 33.91
CA ARG A 40 -22.29 -44.49 33.73
C ARG A 40 -22.19 -43.36 34.77
N LYS A 41 -22.71 -42.19 34.38
CA LYS A 41 -23.17 -41.06 35.21
C LYS A 41 -22.12 -40.01 35.59
N PHE A 42 -21.96 -39.02 34.71
CA PHE A 42 -21.96 -37.64 35.20
C PHE A 42 -22.79 -36.77 34.26
N SER A 43 -23.78 -36.10 34.83
CA SER A 43 -24.76 -35.28 34.13
C SER A 43 -24.07 -34.01 33.61
N ILE A 44 -23.68 -34.00 32.33
CA ILE A 44 -23.18 -32.80 31.62
C ILE A 44 -24.20 -32.38 30.55
N GLY A 45 -25.48 -32.65 30.80
CA GLY A 45 -26.58 -32.33 29.89
C GLY A 45 -27.13 -30.94 30.17
N ARG A 46 -26.47 -29.89 29.68
CA ARG A 46 -27.06 -28.58 29.25
C ARG A 46 -26.02 -27.47 29.08
N ALA A 47 -24.88 -27.52 29.78
CA ALA A 47 -23.88 -26.45 29.72
C ALA A 47 -22.95 -26.53 28.49
N ALA A 48 -22.69 -27.73 27.96
CA ALA A 48 -21.77 -27.91 26.84
C ALA A 48 -22.30 -27.40 25.48
N ALA A 49 -23.63 -27.39 25.29
CA ALA A 49 -24.23 -26.92 24.04
C ALA A 49 -24.23 -25.38 23.92
N ALA A 50 -24.30 -24.65 25.04
CA ALA A 50 -24.27 -23.19 25.02
C ALA A 50 -22.86 -22.62 24.73
N LEU A 51 -21.81 -23.35 25.14
CA LEU A 51 -20.41 -22.94 24.92
C LEU A 51 -19.94 -23.19 23.48
N LEU A 52 -20.51 -24.15 22.76
CA LEU A 52 -20.21 -24.39 21.34
C LEU A 52 -20.95 -23.45 20.38
N ALA A 53 -22.09 -22.87 20.79
CA ALA A 53 -22.85 -21.91 19.99
C ALA A 53 -22.31 -20.47 20.05
N GLY A 54 -21.57 -20.11 21.10
CA GLY A 54 -21.00 -18.75 21.28
C GLY A 54 -19.68 -18.51 20.53
N GLY A 55 -18.93 -19.56 20.18
CA GLY A 55 -17.59 -19.43 19.61
C GLY A 55 -17.53 -19.03 18.13
N VAL A 56 -18.61 -19.23 17.37
CA VAL A 56 -18.63 -18.97 15.91
C VAL A 56 -18.82 -17.49 15.57
N LEU A 57 -19.23 -16.65 16.53
CA LEU A 57 -19.46 -15.22 16.30
C LEU A 57 -18.19 -14.35 16.45
N LEU A 58 -17.04 -14.93 16.79
CA LEU A 58 -15.78 -14.19 16.99
C LEU A 58 -14.71 -14.43 15.91
N THR A 59 -15.08 -14.91 14.72
CA THR A 59 -14.17 -14.88 13.56
C THR A 59 -14.16 -13.47 12.95
N GLY A 60 -13.38 -12.57 13.56
CA GLY A 60 -13.05 -11.29 12.94
C GLY A 60 -12.27 -11.53 11.64
N CYS A 61 -12.78 -11.02 10.51
CA CYS A 61 -12.04 -11.04 9.25
C CYS A 61 -10.83 -10.11 9.37
N ALA A 62 -9.69 -10.66 9.81
CA ALA A 62 -8.42 -9.95 9.81
C ALA A 62 -7.94 -9.81 8.35
N THR A 63 -8.53 -8.86 7.62
CA THR A 63 -8.04 -8.47 6.31
C THR A 63 -6.77 -7.65 6.53
N PRO A 64 -5.64 -7.99 5.87
CA PRO A 64 -4.44 -7.17 5.90
C PRO A 64 -4.80 -5.74 5.51
N ASN A 65 -4.43 -4.77 6.35
CA ASN A 65 -4.78 -3.37 6.14
C ASN A 65 -3.90 -2.82 5.02
N LYS A 66 -4.36 -2.93 3.77
CA LYS A 66 -3.69 -2.31 2.64
C LYS A 66 -3.80 -0.79 2.79
N PRO A 67 -2.69 -0.05 2.65
CA PRO A 67 -2.74 1.41 2.76
C PRO A 67 -3.66 1.96 1.66
N LEU A 68 -4.45 2.97 2.01
CA LEU A 68 -5.39 3.61 1.07
C LEU A 68 -4.65 4.30 -0.09
N TYR A 69 -3.45 4.82 0.19
CA TYR A 69 -2.59 5.51 -0.77
C TYR A 69 -1.18 4.91 -0.75
N ALA A 70 -0.56 4.83 -1.93
CA ALA A 70 0.85 4.49 -2.03
C ALA A 70 1.67 5.78 -1.90
N TRP A 71 2.49 5.89 -0.86
CA TRP A 71 3.30 7.09 -0.63
C TRP A 71 4.65 7.04 -1.37
N GLU A 72 5.11 5.85 -1.76
CA GLU A 72 6.40 5.62 -2.43
C GLU A 72 7.52 6.51 -1.83
N SER A 73 8.24 7.27 -2.66
CA SER A 73 9.27 8.21 -2.21
C SER A 73 8.75 9.63 -1.98
N TYR A 74 7.43 9.86 -1.93
CA TYR A 74 6.87 11.21 -1.86
C TYR A 74 7.36 11.99 -0.65
N GLN A 75 7.31 11.39 0.54
CA GLN A 75 7.72 12.05 1.79
C GLN A 75 9.17 12.56 1.76
N PRO A 76 10.19 11.76 1.36
CA PRO A 76 11.54 12.28 1.21
C PRO A 76 11.65 13.33 0.09
N GLN A 77 10.92 13.19 -1.03
CA GLN A 77 10.94 14.22 -2.07
C GLN A 77 10.47 15.60 -1.56
N VAL A 78 9.40 15.65 -0.77
CA VAL A 78 8.94 16.92 -0.17
C VAL A 78 10.05 17.57 0.67
N TYR A 79 10.79 16.77 1.44
CA TYR A 79 11.90 17.29 2.23
C TYR A 79 13.06 17.81 1.36
N GLU A 80 13.45 17.06 0.32
CA GLU A 80 14.51 17.47 -0.60
C GLU A 80 14.13 18.73 -1.41
N TYR A 81 12.84 18.92 -1.71
CA TYR A 81 12.35 20.16 -2.33
C TYR A 81 12.66 21.39 -1.46
N PHE A 82 12.45 21.30 -0.15
CA PHE A 82 12.72 22.41 0.78
C PHE A 82 14.21 22.70 0.96
N LYS A 83 15.08 21.72 0.73
CA LYS A 83 16.53 21.93 0.70
C LYS A 83 17.04 22.62 -0.56
N GLY A 84 16.20 22.73 -1.58
CA GLY A 84 16.59 23.33 -2.87
C GLY A 84 17.33 22.36 -3.80
N GLU A 85 17.10 21.06 -3.66
CA GLU A 85 17.57 20.06 -4.63
C GLU A 85 16.98 20.27 -6.03
N SER A 86 17.55 19.63 -7.05
CA SER A 86 17.09 19.77 -8.44
C SER A 86 15.61 19.38 -8.59
N LYS A 87 14.82 20.32 -9.11
CA LYS A 87 13.39 20.14 -9.37
C LYS A 87 13.16 19.12 -10.49
N GLU A 88 14.02 19.10 -11.49
CA GLU A 88 13.98 18.14 -12.60
C GLU A 88 14.25 16.72 -12.11
N ALA A 89 15.25 16.53 -11.24
CA ALA A 89 15.52 15.24 -10.63
C ALA A 89 14.32 14.74 -9.80
N GLN A 90 13.68 15.65 -9.07
CA GLN A 90 12.48 15.35 -8.30
C GLN A 90 11.29 14.95 -9.17
N ILE A 91 11.05 15.65 -10.29
CA ILE A 91 10.01 15.28 -11.27
C ILE A 91 10.22 13.84 -11.73
N ILE A 92 11.45 13.47 -12.13
CA ILE A 92 11.76 12.12 -12.60
C ILE A 92 11.46 11.05 -11.55
N VAL A 93 11.80 11.32 -10.28
CA VAL A 93 11.52 10.39 -9.18
C VAL A 93 10.02 10.22 -8.98
N LEU A 94 9.27 11.33 -8.95
CA LEU A 94 7.83 11.32 -8.73
C LEU A 94 7.08 10.67 -9.91
N GLU A 95 7.42 10.98 -11.15
CA GLU A 95 6.79 10.32 -12.30
C GLU A 95 7.03 8.80 -12.30
N ARG A 96 8.24 8.37 -11.98
CA ARG A 96 8.55 6.94 -11.86
C ARG A 96 7.71 6.28 -10.77
N ASP A 97 7.57 6.93 -9.62
CA ASP A 97 6.78 6.39 -8.52
C ASP A 97 5.28 6.39 -8.86
N LEU A 98 4.80 7.38 -9.61
CA LEU A 98 3.44 7.40 -10.17
C LEU A 98 3.17 6.18 -11.07
N GLU A 99 4.11 5.83 -11.95
CA GLU A 99 3.98 4.63 -12.79
C GLU A 99 3.97 3.34 -11.97
N LYS A 100 4.75 3.26 -10.88
CA LYS A 100 4.69 2.12 -9.95
C LYS A 100 3.32 2.03 -9.26
N MET A 101 2.76 3.15 -8.83
CA MET A 101 1.45 3.18 -8.19
C MET A 101 0.36 2.71 -9.15
N LYS A 102 0.38 3.20 -10.39
CA LYS A 102 -0.52 2.74 -11.47
C LYS A 102 -0.37 1.25 -11.72
N ALA A 103 0.86 0.73 -11.81
CA ALA A 103 1.11 -0.70 -12.02
C ALA A 103 0.63 -1.56 -10.84
N GLY A 104 0.71 -1.04 -9.61
CA GLY A 104 0.19 -1.68 -8.41
C GLY A 104 -1.32 -1.50 -8.19
N ASN A 105 -2.02 -0.80 -9.08
CA ASN A 105 -3.42 -0.38 -8.90
C ASN A 105 -3.66 0.35 -7.55
N ASN A 106 -2.67 1.14 -7.13
CA ASN A 106 -2.72 1.97 -5.94
C ASN A 106 -2.99 3.43 -6.35
N ALA A 107 -3.73 4.16 -5.51
CA ALA A 107 -3.98 5.57 -5.73
C ALA A 107 -2.80 6.42 -5.25
N ALA A 108 -2.46 7.45 -6.04
CA ALA A 108 -1.58 8.51 -5.58
C ALA A 108 -2.22 9.26 -4.40
N PRO A 109 -1.43 9.72 -3.42
CA PRO A 109 -1.95 10.44 -2.27
C PRO A 109 -2.44 11.84 -2.67
N PRO A 110 -3.33 12.45 -1.87
CA PRO A 110 -3.76 13.84 -2.08
C PRO A 110 -2.56 14.79 -2.09
N GLY A 111 -2.57 15.73 -3.03
CA GLY A 111 -1.51 16.72 -3.25
C GLY A 111 -0.33 16.23 -4.09
N TYR A 112 -0.28 14.94 -4.49
CA TYR A 112 0.83 14.41 -5.29
C TYR A 112 0.89 15.06 -6.68
N HIS A 113 -0.26 15.13 -7.36
CA HIS A 113 -0.36 15.77 -8.67
C HIS A 113 -0.24 17.30 -8.53
N ALA A 114 -0.75 17.88 -7.44
CA ALA A 114 -0.49 19.29 -7.14
C ALA A 114 1.02 19.61 -7.02
N HIS A 115 1.79 18.74 -6.34
CA HIS A 115 3.23 18.93 -6.20
C HIS A 115 3.97 18.78 -7.54
N LEU A 116 3.63 17.77 -8.35
CA LEU A 116 4.14 17.64 -9.72
C LEU A 116 3.82 18.87 -10.57
N GLY A 117 2.60 19.40 -10.49
CA GLY A 117 2.21 20.63 -11.17
C GLY A 117 3.06 21.83 -10.75
N LEU A 118 3.34 21.99 -9.45
CA LEU A 118 4.21 23.05 -8.93
C LEU A 118 5.66 22.93 -9.44
N LEU A 119 6.18 21.71 -9.50
CA LEU A 119 7.50 21.45 -10.05
C LEU A 119 7.54 21.77 -11.55
N TYR A 120 6.52 21.36 -12.29
CA TYR A 120 6.39 21.67 -13.72
C TYR A 120 6.30 23.17 -14.00
N ALA A 121 5.56 23.90 -13.17
CA ALA A 121 5.51 25.36 -13.22
C ALA A 121 6.89 25.97 -12.97
N SER A 122 7.67 25.39 -12.05
CA SER A 122 9.00 25.88 -11.71
C SER A 122 10.05 25.66 -12.79
N VAL A 123 9.93 24.58 -13.58
CA VAL A 123 10.87 24.24 -14.67
C VAL A 123 10.40 24.77 -16.03
N GLY A 124 9.37 25.63 -16.06
CA GLY A 124 8.89 26.29 -17.28
C GLY A 124 8.08 25.39 -18.21
N LYS A 125 7.37 24.38 -17.68
CA LYS A 125 6.51 23.46 -18.43
C LYS A 125 5.03 23.68 -18.07
N PRO A 126 4.39 24.77 -18.54
CA PRO A 126 3.02 25.13 -18.15
C PRO A 126 1.98 24.11 -18.63
N ASP A 127 2.15 23.49 -19.79
CA ASP A 127 1.20 22.49 -20.30
C ASP A 127 1.11 21.28 -19.35
N LYS A 128 2.27 20.82 -18.88
CA LYS A 128 2.36 19.74 -17.89
C LYS A 128 1.84 20.16 -16.52
N MET A 129 2.11 21.38 -16.10
CA MET A 129 1.51 21.93 -14.88
C MET A 129 -0.02 21.86 -14.94
N VAL A 130 -0.63 22.28 -16.05
CA VAL A 130 -2.09 22.26 -16.21
C VAL A 130 -2.62 20.82 -16.18
N GLU A 131 -1.98 19.89 -16.88
CA GLU A 131 -2.34 18.46 -16.89
C GLU A 131 -2.39 17.87 -15.48
N GLU A 132 -1.34 18.09 -14.69
CA GLU A 132 -1.24 17.59 -13.31
C GLU A 132 -2.29 18.24 -12.40
N PHE A 133 -2.49 19.55 -12.51
CA PHE A 133 -3.52 20.26 -11.73
C PHE A 133 -4.94 19.82 -12.06
N GLN A 134 -5.26 19.58 -13.33
CA GLN A 134 -6.57 19.04 -13.69
C GLN A 134 -6.75 17.62 -13.16
N THR A 135 -5.68 16.82 -13.16
CA THR A 135 -5.71 15.45 -12.60
C THR A 135 -5.95 15.48 -11.09
N GLU A 136 -5.26 16.37 -10.35
CA GLU A 136 -5.50 16.57 -8.92
C GLU A 136 -6.96 16.94 -8.65
N LYS A 137 -7.53 17.88 -9.43
CA LYS A 137 -8.93 18.29 -9.27
C LYS A 137 -9.93 17.16 -9.53
N GLN A 138 -9.62 16.25 -10.45
CA GLN A 138 -10.45 15.08 -10.74
C GLN A 138 -10.41 14.05 -9.62
N LEU A 139 -9.24 13.83 -9.03
CA LEU A 139 -9.04 12.87 -7.94
C LEU A 139 -9.55 13.42 -6.59
N PHE A 140 -9.37 14.73 -6.36
CA PHE A 140 -9.60 15.40 -5.10
C PHE A 140 -10.37 16.71 -5.31
N PRO A 141 -11.70 16.65 -5.51
CA PRO A 141 -12.52 17.84 -5.73
C PRO A 141 -12.51 18.81 -4.55
N GLU A 142 -12.12 18.37 -3.35
CA GLU A 142 -11.88 19.27 -2.21
C GLU A 142 -10.77 20.31 -2.47
N SER A 143 -9.81 20.00 -3.34
CA SER A 143 -8.72 20.91 -3.71
C SER A 143 -9.08 21.88 -4.84
N ALA A 144 -10.24 21.66 -5.50
CA ALA A 144 -10.61 22.35 -6.75
C ALA A 144 -10.52 23.87 -6.65
N GLY A 145 -11.03 24.47 -5.57
CA GLY A 145 -11.01 25.92 -5.38
C GLY A 145 -9.59 26.50 -5.36
N TYR A 146 -8.63 25.79 -4.76
CA TYR A 146 -7.23 26.19 -4.74
C TYR A 146 -6.57 26.01 -6.10
N ILE A 147 -6.80 24.88 -6.76
CA ILE A 147 -6.24 24.59 -8.07
C ILE A 147 -6.75 25.58 -9.13
N ASP A 148 -8.05 25.89 -9.13
CA ASP A 148 -8.63 26.87 -10.06
C ASP A 148 -8.03 28.28 -9.84
N PHE A 149 -7.73 28.64 -8.59
CA PHE A 149 -6.99 29.88 -8.30
C PHE A 149 -5.58 29.86 -8.88
N LEU A 150 -4.83 28.76 -8.75
CA LEU A 150 -3.48 28.64 -9.33
C LEU A 150 -3.50 28.75 -10.86
N LEU A 151 -4.45 28.07 -11.51
CA LEU A 151 -4.59 28.08 -12.96
C LEU A 151 -4.94 29.48 -13.50
N LYS A 152 -5.85 30.19 -12.84
CA LYS A 152 -6.24 31.57 -13.20
C LYS A 152 -5.10 32.58 -13.13
N ASN A 153 -4.13 32.37 -12.24
CA ASN A 153 -2.99 33.30 -12.07
C ASN A 153 -1.81 32.98 -12.98
N LYS A 154 -1.71 31.75 -13.51
CA LYS A 154 -0.61 31.30 -14.37
C LYS A 154 -0.95 31.39 -15.85
N THR A 155 -2.22 31.22 -16.21
CA THR A 155 -2.73 31.54 -17.53
C THR A 155 -3.32 32.94 -17.42
N PRO A 156 -2.68 34.00 -17.97
CA PRO A 156 -3.41 35.24 -18.17
C PRO A 156 -4.54 34.88 -19.14
N GLU A 157 -5.75 34.67 -18.61
CA GLU A 157 -6.92 34.53 -19.47
C GLU A 157 -6.99 35.79 -20.32
N ALA A 158 -6.93 35.60 -21.64
CA ALA A 158 -7.26 36.63 -22.59
C ALA A 158 -8.66 37.12 -22.25
N LYS A 159 -8.70 38.29 -21.61
CA LYS A 159 -9.87 39.12 -21.36
C LYS A 159 -10.76 39.09 -22.62
N GLN A 160 -11.94 38.50 -22.52
CA GLN A 160 -13.09 38.91 -23.33
C GLN A 160 -13.95 39.83 -22.48
#